data_AF-A0A0F9CUG7-F1
#
_entry.id   AF-A0A0F9CUG7-F1
#
_cell.length_a   1.000
_cell.length_b   1.000
_cell.length_c   1.000
_cell.angle_alpha   90.00
_cell.angle_beta   90.00
_cell.angle_gamma   90.00
#
_symmetry.space_group_name_H-M   'P 1'
#
loop_
_entity.id
_entity.type
_entity.pdbx_description
1 polymer ?
#
loop_
_entity_poly.entity_id
_entity_poly.type
_entity_poly.pdbx_seq_one_letter_code
_entity_poly.pdbx_strand_id
1 'polypeptide(L)'
;NRAWAHRATVYCCGDNLDEDLVLGAEKSDVIGVGTSGSFDRCILIGNHAPRTTTTQGMRLYNMHFDSDTVGILWSLTAISSGIKFLGCTFGGRDAAQTSAILGTACTWIEVSNCMWETSEDNFVTASISIAAGAAVGLNIHNNFIKGSIGILINGSATAVGGSLLIDHNVLHVANETITDSSSLAIVTNNQLITLSSTATTTDGYTGNLALWSNNLLTGSTKTDQIPFISETE
;
A
#
# COMPACT_ATOMS: atom_id res chain seq x y z
N ASN A 1 -13.39 -22.88 25.71
CA ASN A 1 -12.22 -22.01 25.44
C ASN A 1 -11.51 -22.54 24.20
N ARG A 2 -11.48 -21.80 23.08
CA ARG A 2 -10.93 -22.25 21.78
C ARG A 2 -9.48 -21.79 21.61
N ALA A 3 -8.64 -22.10 22.59
CA ALA A 3 -7.21 -21.79 22.52
C ALA A 3 -6.52 -22.39 21.28
N TRP A 4 -7.11 -23.37 20.59
CA TRP A 4 -6.59 -23.91 19.32
C TRP A 4 -6.85 -23.03 18.08
N ALA A 5 -7.68 -21.99 18.20
CA ALA A 5 -8.02 -21.07 17.10
C ALA A 5 -7.37 -19.67 17.25
N HIS A 6 -6.48 -19.49 18.24
CA HIS A 6 -5.74 -18.24 18.38
C HIS A 6 -4.64 -18.14 17.31
N ARG A 7 -4.34 -16.91 16.89
CA ARG A 7 -3.20 -16.63 16.02
C ARG A 7 -1.93 -16.68 16.86
N ALA A 8 -0.88 -17.31 16.33
CA ALA A 8 0.43 -17.26 16.98
C ALA A 8 0.99 -15.83 16.90
N THR A 9 1.66 -15.39 17.96
CA THR A 9 2.40 -14.13 17.97
C THR A 9 3.87 -14.42 17.76
N VAL A 10 4.47 -13.80 16.76
CA VAL A 10 5.90 -13.89 16.44
C VAL A 10 6.52 -12.54 16.67
N TYR A 11 7.52 -12.46 17.53
CA TYR A 11 8.33 -11.25 17.68
C TYR A 11 9.50 -11.33 16.72
N CYS A 12 9.54 -10.41 15.75
CA CYS A 12 10.69 -10.24 14.88
C CYS A 12 11.69 -9.36 15.62
N CYS A 13 12.67 -10.01 16.25
CA CYS A 13 13.69 -9.36 17.06
C CYS A 13 14.98 -9.22 16.25
N GLY A 14 15.37 -7.98 15.96
CA GLY A 14 16.60 -7.67 15.24
C GLY A 14 16.76 -6.17 15.06
N ASP A 15 18.00 -5.72 14.85
CA ASP A 15 18.27 -4.35 14.42
C ASP A 15 17.96 -4.26 12.93
N ASN A 16 18.83 -4.83 12.09
CA ASN A 16 18.62 -4.96 10.65
C ASN A 16 18.79 -6.42 10.25
N LEU A 17 17.73 -7.04 9.71
CA LEU A 17 17.74 -8.38 9.15
C LEU A 17 17.83 -8.26 7.63
N ASP A 18 18.85 -8.86 7.04
CA ASP A 18 19.07 -8.91 5.60
C ASP A 18 18.65 -10.29 5.09
N GLU A 19 17.39 -10.40 4.66
CA GLU A 19 16.81 -11.66 4.19
C GLU A 19 15.57 -11.48 3.31
N ASP A 20 15.42 -12.35 2.31
CA ASP A 20 14.20 -12.46 1.52
C ASP A 20 13.18 -13.39 2.19
N LEU A 21 12.03 -12.85 2.62
CA LEU A 21 10.92 -13.66 3.09
C LEU A 21 10.24 -14.42 1.93
N VAL A 22 10.71 -15.66 1.69
CA VAL A 22 10.08 -16.62 0.76
C VAL A 22 9.00 -17.46 1.46
N LEU A 23 9.07 -17.58 2.79
CA LEU A 23 8.13 -18.28 3.65
C LEU A 23 7.55 -17.29 4.67
N GLY A 24 6.23 -17.09 4.66
CA GLY A 24 5.56 -16.23 5.64
C GLY A 24 5.11 -16.99 6.89
N ALA A 25 4.95 -16.27 8.00
CA ALA A 25 4.36 -16.79 9.23
C ALA A 25 2.84 -16.96 9.07
N GLU A 26 2.42 -18.14 8.60
CA GLU A 26 1.01 -18.49 8.35
C GLU A 26 0.12 -18.11 9.53
N LYS A 27 -0.99 -17.41 9.25
CA LYS A 27 -2.05 -17.07 10.23
C LYS A 27 -1.53 -16.49 11.55
N SER A 28 -0.41 -15.77 11.48
CA SER A 28 0.29 -15.26 12.65
C SER A 28 0.29 -13.73 12.66
N ASP A 29 0.45 -13.18 13.85
CA ASP A 29 0.69 -11.76 14.07
C ASP A 29 2.21 -11.60 14.32
N VAL A 30 2.91 -10.99 13.37
CA VAL A 30 4.34 -10.74 13.39
C VAL A 30 4.57 -9.29 13.84
N ILE A 31 5.28 -9.10 14.94
CA ILE A 31 5.49 -7.79 15.55
C ILE A 31 6.97 -7.48 15.53
N GLY A 32 7.34 -6.39 14.86
CA GLY A 32 8.70 -5.86 14.89
C GLY A 32 9.02 -5.28 16.26
N VAL A 33 10.03 -5.86 16.90
CA VAL A 33 10.56 -5.39 18.18
C VAL A 33 12.07 -5.30 18.02
N GLY A 34 12.56 -4.12 17.68
CA GLY A 34 13.96 -3.90 17.36
C GLY A 34 14.48 -2.60 17.96
N THR A 35 15.80 -2.45 17.92
CA THR A 35 16.52 -1.25 18.32
C THR A 35 17.42 -0.75 17.21
N SER A 36 17.05 -1.00 15.94
CA SER A 36 17.74 -0.41 14.78
C SER A 36 18.02 1.04 15.13
N GLY A 37 19.27 1.49 15.11
CA GLY A 37 19.74 2.64 15.92
C GLY A 37 19.01 3.98 15.73
N SER A 38 17.99 4.04 14.87
CA SER A 38 17.11 5.17 14.61
C SER A 38 15.61 4.88 14.82
N PHE A 39 15.17 3.65 15.07
CA PHE A 39 13.75 3.28 15.17
C PHE A 39 13.44 2.23 16.26
N ASP A 40 12.21 2.27 16.75
CA ASP A 40 11.61 1.36 17.73
C ASP A 40 11.04 0.08 17.09
N ARG A 41 11.66 -0.39 16.01
CA ARG A 41 11.21 -1.50 15.17
C ARG A 41 12.37 -2.28 14.57
N CYS A 42 12.06 -3.51 14.18
CA CYS A 42 12.96 -4.34 13.37
C CYS A 42 12.92 -3.86 11.92
N ILE A 43 14.09 -3.72 11.31
CA ILE A 43 14.22 -3.51 9.86
C ILE A 43 14.41 -4.87 9.19
N LEU A 44 13.60 -5.15 8.18
CA LEU A 44 13.73 -6.29 7.29
C LEU A 44 14.10 -5.75 5.90
N ILE A 45 15.30 -6.11 5.44
CA ILE A 45 15.90 -5.68 4.19
C ILE A 45 15.82 -6.85 3.21
N GLY A 46 15.23 -6.61 2.03
CA GLY A 46 15.15 -7.59 0.94
C GLY A 46 13.90 -7.42 0.08
N ASN A 47 13.76 -8.29 -0.93
CA ASN A 47 12.63 -8.32 -1.85
C ASN A 47 11.78 -9.55 -1.55
N HIS A 48 10.74 -9.34 -0.74
CA HIS A 48 9.94 -10.41 -0.17
C HIS A 48 8.86 -10.89 -1.16
N ALA A 49 8.87 -12.19 -1.43
CA ALA A 49 7.91 -12.84 -2.30
C ALA A 49 7.50 -14.16 -1.68
N PRO A 50 6.51 -14.19 -0.78
CA PRO A 50 6.05 -15.43 -0.18
C PRO A 50 5.51 -16.38 -1.24
N ARG A 51 5.97 -17.64 -1.26
CA ARG A 51 5.63 -18.63 -2.32
C ARG A 51 4.82 -19.84 -1.84
N THR A 52 4.47 -19.94 -0.56
CA THR A 52 3.70 -21.07 -0.05
C THR A 52 2.21 -20.85 -0.13
N THR A 53 1.43 -21.92 -0.26
CA THR A 53 -0.04 -21.90 -0.26
C THR A 53 -0.65 -21.52 1.10
N THR A 54 0.19 -21.19 2.08
CA THR A 54 -0.16 -21.12 3.49
C THR A 54 0.09 -19.75 4.10
N THR A 55 0.64 -18.76 3.39
CA THR A 55 0.92 -17.43 3.96
C THR A 55 -0.33 -16.58 4.23
N GLN A 56 -1.51 -17.16 4.05
CA GLN A 56 -2.77 -16.47 4.23
C GLN A 56 -2.95 -15.93 5.65
N GLY A 57 -3.39 -14.69 5.73
CA GLY A 57 -3.77 -14.07 6.98
C GLY A 57 -2.62 -13.62 7.87
N MET A 58 -1.36 -13.62 7.42
CA MET A 58 -0.24 -13.05 8.18
C MET A 58 -0.43 -11.54 8.41
N ARG A 59 -0.22 -11.04 9.62
CA ARG A 59 -0.31 -9.60 9.91
C ARG A 59 1.03 -9.10 10.42
N LEU A 60 1.54 -8.06 9.79
CA LEU A 60 2.81 -7.43 10.12
C LEU A 60 2.52 -6.13 10.86
N TYR A 61 3.09 -6.01 12.06
CA TYR A 61 2.91 -4.88 12.96
C TYR A 61 4.26 -4.22 13.25
N ASN A 62 4.32 -2.89 13.19
CA ASN A 62 5.51 -2.13 13.62
C ASN A 62 6.82 -2.66 13.00
N MET A 63 6.81 -2.91 11.69
CA MET A 63 7.98 -3.37 10.93
C MET A 63 8.49 -2.22 10.04
N HIS A 64 9.79 -2.18 9.78
CA HIS A 64 10.35 -1.41 8.67
C HIS A 64 10.76 -2.37 7.56
N PHE A 65 10.31 -2.12 6.33
CA PHE A 65 10.73 -2.87 5.14
C PHE A 65 11.61 -1.97 4.27
N ASP A 66 12.81 -2.43 3.93
CA ASP A 66 13.72 -1.75 3.01
C ASP A 66 14.24 -2.75 1.97
N SER A 67 14.85 -2.25 0.89
CA SER A 67 15.31 -3.08 -0.23
C SER A 67 16.78 -2.79 -0.49
N ASP A 68 17.59 -3.84 -0.55
CA ASP A 68 18.99 -3.78 -0.96
C ASP A 68 19.17 -3.88 -2.49
N THR A 69 18.14 -4.35 -3.20
CA THR A 69 18.17 -4.48 -4.67
C THR A 69 16.99 -3.81 -5.38
N VAL A 70 17.11 -3.68 -6.71
CA VAL A 70 16.06 -3.15 -7.60
C VAL A 70 14.91 -4.14 -7.68
N GLY A 71 13.68 -3.68 -7.45
CA GLY A 71 12.51 -4.53 -7.59
C GLY A 71 11.33 -4.11 -6.72
N ILE A 72 10.55 -5.10 -6.29
CA ILE A 72 9.34 -4.93 -5.48
C ILE A 72 9.66 -5.37 -4.06
N LEU A 73 9.37 -4.56 -3.05
CA LEU A 73 9.57 -4.93 -1.63
C LEU A 73 8.68 -6.10 -1.22
N TRP A 74 7.38 -6.04 -1.51
CA TRP A 74 6.43 -7.12 -1.25
C TRP A 74 5.68 -7.53 -2.52
N SER A 75 6.08 -8.67 -3.11
CA SER A 75 5.39 -9.28 -4.24
C SER A 75 4.42 -10.35 -3.76
N LEU A 76 3.14 -10.01 -3.78
CA LEU A 76 2.04 -10.81 -3.26
C LEU A 76 1.24 -11.43 -4.41
N THR A 77 0.88 -12.70 -4.24
CA THR A 77 -0.03 -13.42 -5.15
C THR A 77 -1.25 -13.93 -4.37
N ALA A 78 -2.20 -14.59 -5.04
CA ALA A 78 -3.41 -15.11 -4.41
C ALA A 78 -3.18 -15.92 -3.12
N ILE A 79 -2.03 -16.60 -3.00
CA ILE A 79 -1.65 -17.38 -1.81
C ILE A 79 -1.38 -16.51 -0.57
N SER A 80 -1.06 -15.23 -0.77
CA SER A 80 -0.81 -14.23 0.26
C SER A 80 -2.07 -13.47 0.69
N SER A 81 -3.26 -13.98 0.35
CA SER A 81 -4.53 -13.36 0.72
C SER A 81 -4.67 -13.20 2.24
N GLY A 82 -5.19 -12.07 2.69
CA GLY A 82 -5.37 -11.74 4.10
C GLY A 82 -4.12 -11.17 4.77
N ILE A 83 -3.03 -10.93 4.02
CA ILE A 83 -1.88 -10.21 4.54
C ILE A 83 -2.27 -8.79 4.94
N LYS A 84 -1.78 -8.34 6.10
CA LYS A 84 -1.98 -6.97 6.55
C LYS A 84 -0.66 -6.32 6.96
N PHE A 85 -0.50 -5.06 6.63
CA PHE A 85 0.60 -4.20 7.05
C PHE A 85 0.03 -3.09 7.93
N LEU A 86 0.42 -3.07 9.21
CA LEU A 86 -0.25 -2.31 10.25
C LEU A 86 0.80 -1.52 11.05
N GLY A 87 0.84 -0.20 10.90
CA GLY A 87 1.86 0.62 11.58
C GLY A 87 3.27 0.43 11.03
N CYS A 88 3.41 -0.04 9.79
CA CYS A 88 4.70 -0.35 9.18
C CYS A 88 5.33 0.87 8.48
N THR A 89 6.64 0.82 8.26
CA THR A 89 7.39 1.77 7.45
C THR A 89 7.90 1.08 6.19
N PHE A 90 7.81 1.76 5.05
CA PHE A 90 8.38 1.30 3.78
C PHE A 90 9.47 2.29 3.36
N GLY A 91 10.73 1.84 3.39
CA GLY A 91 11.89 2.55 2.91
C GLY A 91 12.14 2.27 1.43
N GLY A 92 12.73 3.23 0.73
CA GLY A 92 13.22 3.02 -0.63
C GLY A 92 14.63 3.56 -0.87
N ARG A 93 15.36 3.92 0.18
CA ARG A 93 16.53 4.81 0.04
C ARG A 93 17.69 4.24 -0.78
N ASP A 94 17.83 2.93 -0.81
CA ASP A 94 19.08 2.30 -1.20
C ASP A 94 19.06 1.58 -2.58
N ALA A 95 17.89 1.52 -3.25
CA ALA A 95 17.74 0.92 -4.57
C ALA A 95 16.65 1.60 -5.41
N ALA A 96 16.60 1.33 -6.73
CA ALA A 96 15.52 1.81 -7.60
C ALA A 96 14.30 0.87 -7.49
N GLN A 97 13.50 0.99 -6.43
CA GLN A 97 12.34 0.10 -6.27
C GLN A 97 11.20 0.49 -7.23
N THR A 98 10.46 -0.50 -7.70
CA THR A 98 9.30 -0.32 -8.58
C THR A 98 8.02 -0.16 -7.78
N SER A 99 7.83 -0.96 -6.73
CA SER A 99 6.69 -0.87 -5.82
C SER A 99 7.03 -1.32 -4.41
N ALA A 100 6.38 -0.73 -3.40
CA ALA A 100 6.50 -1.23 -2.04
C ALA A 100 5.62 -2.46 -1.83
N ILE A 101 4.40 -2.44 -2.36
CA ILE A 101 3.49 -3.58 -2.32
C ILE A 101 2.93 -3.80 -3.73
N LEU A 102 3.10 -5.00 -4.26
CA LEU A 102 2.40 -5.47 -5.47
C LEU A 102 1.48 -6.63 -5.09
N GLY A 103 0.17 -6.46 -5.22
CA GLY A 103 -0.82 -7.52 -5.04
C GLY A 103 -1.38 -8.03 -6.38
N THR A 104 -1.18 -9.30 -6.71
CA THR A 104 -1.78 -9.96 -7.88
C THR A 104 -2.82 -10.99 -7.45
N ALA A 105 -4.07 -10.85 -7.88
CA ALA A 105 -5.18 -11.73 -7.50
C ALA A 105 -5.30 -11.97 -5.98
N CYS A 106 -5.02 -10.94 -5.16
CA CYS A 106 -5.01 -11.02 -3.71
C CYS A 106 -6.32 -10.55 -3.10
N THR A 107 -6.78 -11.23 -2.05
CA THR A 107 -7.98 -10.84 -1.29
C THR A 107 -7.61 -10.44 0.13
N TRP A 108 -8.42 -9.57 0.75
CA TRP A 108 -8.34 -9.14 2.14
C TRP A 108 -7.01 -8.48 2.54
N ILE A 109 -6.35 -7.81 1.60
CA ILE A 109 -5.17 -7.00 1.90
C ILE A 109 -5.61 -5.76 2.69
N GLU A 110 -4.92 -5.49 3.78
CA GLU A 110 -5.06 -4.23 4.52
C GLU A 110 -3.71 -3.56 4.69
N VAL A 111 -3.67 -2.26 4.42
CA VAL A 111 -2.50 -1.41 4.64
C VAL A 111 -2.98 -0.23 5.46
N SER A 112 -2.60 -0.18 6.73
CA SER A 112 -3.09 0.89 7.61
C SER A 112 -2.08 1.44 8.59
N ASN A 113 -2.17 2.76 8.81
CA ASN A 113 -1.26 3.51 9.69
C ASN A 113 0.21 3.38 9.29
N CYS A 114 0.49 3.12 8.01
CA CYS A 114 1.83 2.94 7.49
C CYS A 114 2.41 4.25 6.95
N MET A 115 3.74 4.29 6.84
CA MET A 115 4.48 5.46 6.38
C MET A 115 5.53 5.08 5.33
N TRP A 116 5.62 5.88 4.27
CA TRP A 116 6.64 5.74 3.23
C TRP A 116 7.76 6.75 3.47
N GLU A 117 8.92 6.23 3.87
CA GLU A 117 10.13 7.01 4.18
C GLU A 117 11.05 7.03 2.96
N THR A 118 10.62 7.73 1.91
CA THR A 118 11.31 7.80 0.62
C THR A 118 11.15 9.17 -0.07
N SER A 119 11.72 9.32 -1.27
CA SER A 119 11.48 10.46 -2.17
C SER A 119 10.32 10.19 -3.13
N GLU A 120 9.78 11.25 -3.73
CA GLU A 120 8.69 11.14 -4.71
C GLU A 120 9.11 10.52 -6.04
N ASP A 121 10.41 10.43 -6.32
CA ASP A 121 10.93 9.81 -7.54
C ASP A 121 11.10 8.29 -7.39
N ASN A 122 10.81 7.73 -6.21
CA ASN A 122 10.97 6.33 -5.92
C ASN A 122 9.67 5.53 -6.08
N PHE A 123 9.72 4.20 -6.02
CA PHE A 123 8.57 3.33 -6.33
C PHE A 123 8.00 3.68 -7.70
N VAL A 124 8.85 3.57 -8.72
CA VAL A 124 8.62 4.11 -10.08
C VAL A 124 7.38 3.56 -10.80
N THR A 125 6.78 2.47 -10.31
CA THR A 125 5.49 1.97 -10.79
C THR A 125 4.35 2.47 -9.91
N ALA A 126 4.43 2.25 -8.60
CA ALA A 126 3.55 2.84 -7.58
C ALA A 126 3.98 2.37 -6.20
N SER A 127 3.75 3.15 -5.16
CA SER A 127 3.98 2.74 -3.77
C SER A 127 3.14 1.51 -3.41
N ILE A 128 1.86 1.50 -3.77
CA ILE A 128 0.97 0.33 -3.68
C ILE A 128 0.37 0.05 -5.05
N SER A 129 0.54 -1.16 -5.56
CA SER A 129 0.05 -1.60 -6.85
C SER A 129 -0.82 -2.85 -6.73
N ILE A 130 -2.03 -2.79 -7.28
CA ILE A 130 -2.97 -3.91 -7.38
C ILE A 130 -3.05 -4.32 -8.86
N ALA A 131 -2.43 -5.45 -9.17
CA ALA A 131 -2.37 -6.00 -10.51
C ALA A 131 -3.63 -6.79 -10.89
N ALA A 132 -3.59 -7.45 -12.05
CA ALA A 132 -4.71 -8.20 -12.59
C ALA A 132 -5.20 -9.33 -11.65
N GLY A 133 -6.49 -9.65 -11.77
CA GLY A 133 -7.13 -10.78 -11.10
C GLY A 133 -8.14 -10.40 -10.02
N ALA A 134 -8.61 -11.40 -9.28
CA ALA A 134 -9.64 -11.24 -8.27
C ALA A 134 -9.10 -10.53 -7.02
N ALA A 135 -9.67 -9.37 -6.71
CA ALA A 135 -9.49 -8.64 -5.48
C ALA A 135 -10.81 -8.56 -4.71
N VAL A 136 -10.72 -8.66 -3.38
CA VAL A 136 -11.86 -8.61 -2.47
C VAL A 136 -11.40 -7.95 -1.19
N GLY A 137 -12.15 -7.01 -0.64
CA GLY A 137 -11.88 -6.44 0.69
C GLY A 137 -10.49 -5.81 0.84
N LEU A 138 -10.04 -5.08 -0.18
CA LEU A 138 -8.82 -4.27 -0.11
C LEU A 138 -9.13 -3.02 0.72
N ASN A 139 -8.33 -2.76 1.75
CA ASN A 139 -8.46 -1.57 2.60
C ASN A 139 -7.11 -0.87 2.72
N ILE A 140 -6.98 0.32 2.15
CA ILE A 140 -5.78 1.16 2.26
C ILE A 140 -6.20 2.42 2.99
N HIS A 141 -5.82 2.58 4.27
CA HIS A 141 -6.29 3.73 5.04
C HIS A 141 -5.35 4.26 6.12
N ASN A 142 -5.50 5.54 6.46
CA ASN A 142 -4.69 6.23 7.49
C ASN A 142 -3.17 6.18 7.21
N ASN A 143 -2.75 6.09 5.96
CA ASN A 143 -1.34 6.02 5.60
C ASN A 143 -0.79 7.39 5.19
N PHE A 144 0.52 7.56 5.34
CA PHE A 144 1.28 8.63 4.70
C PHE A 144 2.15 8.01 3.59
N ILE A 145 1.74 8.19 2.34
CA ILE A 145 2.30 7.50 1.17
C ILE A 145 3.14 8.48 0.34
N LYS A 146 4.35 8.05 -0.02
CA LYS A 146 5.31 8.75 -0.88
C LYS A 146 5.82 7.86 -1.99
N GLY A 147 6.09 8.43 -3.15
CA GLY A 147 6.60 7.73 -4.33
C GLY A 147 6.14 8.34 -5.66
N SER A 148 6.41 7.66 -6.76
CA SER A 148 6.14 8.17 -8.11
C SER A 148 4.64 8.21 -8.40
N ILE A 149 3.96 7.09 -8.12
CA ILE A 149 2.49 7.00 -8.08
C ILE A 149 2.12 6.47 -6.70
N GLY A 150 1.07 7.00 -6.09
CA GLY A 150 0.69 6.61 -4.72
C GLY A 150 0.06 5.23 -4.70
N ILE A 151 -1.13 5.12 -5.31
CA ILE A 151 -1.90 3.87 -5.37
C ILE A 151 -2.32 3.61 -6.81
N LEU A 152 -1.99 2.44 -7.34
CA LEU A 152 -2.36 1.99 -8.67
C LEU A 152 -3.25 0.76 -8.58
N ILE A 153 -4.43 0.81 -9.19
CA ILE A 153 -5.33 -0.32 -9.39
C ILE A 153 -5.45 -0.55 -10.91
N ASN A 154 -4.91 -1.68 -11.36
CA ASN A 154 -4.87 -2.04 -12.76
C ASN A 154 -6.28 -2.26 -13.33
N GLY A 155 -6.51 -1.90 -14.59
CA GLY A 155 -7.82 -2.07 -15.25
C GLY A 155 -8.30 -3.52 -15.39
N SER A 156 -7.39 -4.49 -15.23
CA SER A 156 -7.71 -5.92 -15.18
C SER A 156 -7.90 -6.46 -13.76
N ALA A 157 -7.85 -5.61 -12.73
CA ALA A 157 -8.27 -5.98 -11.38
C ALA A 157 -9.80 -6.12 -11.36
N THR A 158 -10.31 -7.13 -10.68
CA THR A 158 -11.74 -7.44 -10.60
C THR A 158 -12.19 -7.46 -9.15
N ALA A 159 -13.31 -6.82 -8.84
CA ALA A 159 -13.94 -6.90 -7.52
C ALA A 159 -14.91 -8.08 -7.52
N VAL A 160 -14.50 -9.23 -6.96
CA VAL A 160 -15.32 -10.46 -6.91
C VAL A 160 -16.18 -10.53 -5.64
N GLY A 161 -16.28 -9.41 -4.93
CA GLY A 161 -16.98 -9.25 -3.66
C GLY A 161 -16.28 -8.22 -2.76
N GLY A 162 -17.01 -7.68 -1.78
CA GLY A 162 -16.50 -6.61 -0.91
C GLY A 162 -16.19 -5.32 -1.67
N SER A 163 -15.54 -4.39 -0.98
CA SER A 163 -15.13 -3.10 -1.54
C SER A 163 -13.61 -3.03 -1.70
N LEU A 164 -13.15 -2.22 -2.66
CA LEU A 164 -11.77 -1.73 -2.70
C LEU A 164 -11.79 -0.31 -2.13
N LEU A 165 -11.37 -0.16 -0.88
CA LEU A 165 -11.45 1.11 -0.14
C LEU A 165 -10.08 1.77 -0.04
N ILE A 166 -10.03 3.04 -0.40
CA ILE A 166 -8.89 3.93 -0.20
C ILE A 166 -9.38 5.14 0.62
N ASP A 167 -9.03 5.21 1.89
CA ASP A 167 -9.68 6.14 2.82
C ASP A 167 -8.72 6.83 3.81
N HIS A 168 -8.89 8.12 4.09
CA HIS A 168 -8.10 8.86 5.08
C HIS A 168 -6.57 8.77 4.91
N ASN A 169 -6.08 8.67 3.69
CA ASN A 169 -4.63 8.69 3.43
C ASN A 169 -4.16 10.11 3.10
N VAL A 170 -2.88 10.36 3.36
CA VAL A 170 -2.15 11.50 2.81
C VAL A 170 -1.17 10.93 1.78
N LEU A 171 -1.31 11.35 0.53
CA LEU A 171 -0.44 10.95 -0.57
C LEU A 171 0.35 12.20 -0.96
N HIS A 172 1.67 12.10 -1.00
CA HIS A 172 2.55 13.08 -1.61
C HIS A 172 3.34 12.32 -2.67
N VAL A 173 3.25 12.70 -3.94
CA VAL A 173 3.80 11.88 -5.04
C VAL A 173 4.30 12.73 -6.19
N ALA A 174 5.10 12.16 -7.10
CA ALA A 174 5.57 12.89 -8.29
C ALA A 174 4.49 12.99 -9.38
N ASN A 175 3.81 11.87 -9.67
CA ASN A 175 2.84 11.71 -10.76
C ASN A 175 1.41 11.62 -10.21
N GLU A 176 0.58 10.72 -10.73
CA GLU A 176 -0.79 10.55 -10.24
C GLU A 176 -0.82 10.03 -8.80
N THR A 177 -1.69 10.61 -7.98
CA THR A 177 -1.90 10.18 -6.59
C THR A 177 -2.58 8.83 -6.55
N ILE A 178 -3.69 8.69 -7.28
CA ILE A 178 -4.46 7.46 -7.39
C ILE A 178 -4.77 7.19 -8.86
N THR A 179 -4.41 6.00 -9.33
CA THR A 179 -4.70 5.51 -10.68
C THR A 179 -5.57 4.26 -10.58
N ASP A 180 -6.89 4.44 -10.55
CA ASP A 180 -7.88 3.36 -10.59
C ASP A 180 -8.43 3.16 -12.00
N SER A 181 -7.66 2.45 -12.82
CA SER A 181 -8.09 2.07 -14.18
C SER A 181 -9.19 1.00 -14.17
N SER A 182 -9.47 0.37 -13.02
CA SER A 182 -10.55 -0.62 -12.90
C SER A 182 -11.93 0.03 -12.73
N SER A 183 -11.98 1.29 -12.28
CA SER A 183 -13.22 2.02 -11.96
C SER A 183 -14.03 1.39 -10.82
N LEU A 184 -13.38 0.64 -9.93
CA LEU A 184 -14.02 -0.13 -8.85
C LEU A 184 -13.76 0.45 -7.45
N ALA A 185 -12.79 1.35 -7.29
CA ALA A 185 -12.36 1.81 -5.97
C ALA A 185 -13.32 2.85 -5.39
N ILE A 186 -13.65 2.67 -4.12
CA ILE A 186 -14.28 3.68 -3.28
C ILE A 186 -13.17 4.50 -2.66
N VAL A 187 -13.13 5.79 -2.95
CA VAL A 187 -12.02 6.67 -2.57
C VAL A 187 -12.53 7.84 -1.76
N THR A 188 -12.20 7.89 -0.47
CA THR A 188 -12.80 8.86 0.46
C THR A 188 -11.82 9.56 1.38
N ASN A 189 -12.07 10.82 1.71
CA ASN A 189 -11.37 11.54 2.79
C ASN A 189 -9.83 11.61 2.63
N ASN A 190 -9.29 11.51 1.41
CA ASN A 190 -7.85 11.53 1.19
C ASN A 190 -7.33 12.95 0.91
N GLN A 191 -6.11 13.23 1.36
CA GLN A 191 -5.31 14.38 0.96
C GLN A 191 -4.36 13.93 -0.15
N LEU A 192 -4.55 14.43 -1.36
CA LEU A 192 -3.87 14.01 -2.57
C LEU A 192 -2.92 15.14 -3.02
N ILE A 193 -1.61 14.98 -2.86
CA ILE A 193 -0.61 15.99 -3.19
C ILE A 193 0.27 15.42 -4.30
N THR A 194 0.38 16.12 -5.42
CA THR A 194 1.21 15.72 -6.56
C THR A 194 2.13 16.85 -7.01
N LEU A 195 3.34 16.50 -7.47
CA LEU A 195 4.22 17.42 -8.17
C LEU A 195 3.76 17.71 -9.61
N SER A 196 2.87 16.87 -10.16
CA SER A 196 2.35 17.02 -11.51
C SER A 196 1.52 18.30 -11.70
N SER A 197 1.53 18.80 -12.93
CA SER A 197 0.69 19.93 -13.33
C SER A 197 -0.76 19.47 -13.41
N THR A 198 -1.58 19.86 -12.44
CA THR A 198 -3.03 19.59 -12.41
C THR A 198 -3.83 20.59 -13.24
N ALA A 199 -3.24 21.10 -14.34
CA ALA A 199 -3.92 22.04 -15.24
C ALA A 199 -5.22 21.42 -15.79
N THR A 200 -5.20 20.11 -16.07
CA THR A 200 -6.40 19.28 -16.10
C THR A 200 -6.42 18.41 -14.84
N THR A 201 -7.60 18.18 -14.26
CA THR A 201 -7.69 17.41 -13.00
C THR A 201 -7.32 15.94 -13.18
N THR A 202 -7.47 15.41 -14.39
CA THR A 202 -7.09 14.04 -14.76
C THR A 202 -5.59 13.79 -14.72
N ASP A 203 -4.77 14.85 -14.68
CA ASP A 203 -3.32 14.72 -14.53
C ASP A 203 -2.91 14.33 -13.10
N GLY A 204 -3.81 14.49 -12.11
CA GLY A 204 -3.54 14.16 -10.70
C GLY A 204 -4.10 12.83 -10.23
N TYR A 205 -5.05 12.25 -10.98
CA TYR A 205 -5.72 10.99 -10.66
C TYR A 205 -6.46 10.39 -11.86
N THR A 206 -6.75 9.09 -11.79
CA THR A 206 -7.66 8.39 -12.71
C THR A 206 -8.63 7.53 -11.89
N GLY A 207 -9.92 7.51 -12.25
CA GLY A 207 -10.90 6.64 -11.60
C GLY A 207 -12.35 7.03 -11.86
N ASN A 208 -13.27 6.24 -11.29
CA ASN A 208 -14.70 6.48 -11.36
C ASN A 208 -15.16 7.44 -10.25
N LEU A 209 -15.31 8.71 -10.59
CA LEU A 209 -15.70 9.77 -9.65
C LEU A 209 -17.06 9.54 -8.96
N ALA A 210 -17.93 8.69 -9.50
CA ALA A 210 -19.19 8.33 -8.83
C ALA A 210 -18.99 7.52 -7.54
N LEU A 211 -17.80 6.97 -7.33
CA LEU A 211 -17.43 6.21 -6.13
C LEU A 211 -16.52 7.00 -5.17
N TRP A 212 -16.28 8.27 -5.46
CA TRP A 212 -15.33 9.09 -4.73
C TRP A 212 -16.08 10.11 -3.87
N SER A 213 -15.52 10.49 -2.71
CA SER A 213 -16.11 11.54 -1.87
C SER A 213 -15.09 12.23 -0.97
N ASN A 214 -15.21 13.55 -0.81
CA ASN A 214 -14.43 14.31 0.17
C ASN A 214 -12.90 14.16 0.06
N ASN A 215 -12.36 14.10 -1.15
CA ASN A 215 -10.91 14.11 -1.37
C ASN A 215 -10.47 15.53 -1.76
N LEU A 216 -9.24 15.90 -1.40
CA LEU A 216 -8.64 17.17 -1.77
C LEU A 216 -7.37 16.92 -2.58
N LEU A 217 -7.34 17.37 -3.84
CA LEU A 217 -6.17 17.31 -4.70
C LEU A 217 -5.46 18.66 -4.73
N THR A 218 -4.16 18.66 -4.46
CA THR A 218 -3.25 19.79 -4.65
C THR A 218 -2.16 19.37 -5.62
N GLY A 219 -2.11 20.02 -6.79
CA GLY A 219 -1.00 19.90 -7.72
C GLY A 219 -0.19 21.19 -7.81
N SER A 220 0.77 21.24 -8.75
CA SER A 220 1.63 22.42 -8.92
C SER A 220 0.93 23.65 -9.48
N THR A 221 -0.27 23.50 -10.08
CA THR A 221 -1.00 24.59 -10.73
C THR A 221 -2.31 24.98 -10.03
N LYS A 222 -3.00 24.03 -9.39
CA LYS A 222 -4.25 24.29 -8.67
C LYS A 222 -4.57 23.25 -7.60
N THR A 223 -5.54 23.59 -6.76
CA THR A 223 -6.15 22.72 -5.76
C THR A 223 -7.64 22.56 -6.05
N ASP A 224 -8.14 21.32 -6.05
CA ASP A 224 -9.53 20.97 -6.32
C ASP A 224 -10.08 19.98 -5.29
N GLN A 225 -11.38 20.06 -5.01
CA GLN A 225 -12.11 19.02 -4.27
C GLN A 225 -12.67 17.96 -5.23
N ILE A 226 -12.57 16.68 -4.84
CA ILE A 226 -12.97 15.53 -5.66
C ILE A 226 -13.94 14.61 -4.89
N PRO A 227 -15.11 14.27 -5.46
CA PRO A 227 -15.61 14.73 -6.75
C PRO A 227 -16.03 16.20 -6.68
N PHE A 228 -16.17 16.82 -7.84
CA PHE A 228 -16.54 18.23 -7.93
C PHE A 228 -17.93 18.47 -7.32
N ILE A 229 -18.04 19.51 -6.51
CA ILE A 229 -19.33 20.02 -6.07
C ILE A 229 -19.91 20.83 -7.23
N SER A 230 -20.98 20.33 -7.87
CA SER A 230 -21.75 21.15 -8.79
C SER A 230 -22.66 22.06 -7.98
N GLU A 231 -22.46 23.38 -8.05
CA GLU A 231 -23.49 24.32 -7.62
C GLU A 231 -24.63 24.26 -8.65
N THR A 232 -25.76 23.66 -8.29
CA THR A 232 -27.01 23.87 -9.02
C THR A 232 -27.61 25.17 -8.53
N GLU A 233 -27.56 26.22 -9.37
CA GLU A 233 -28.35 27.45 -9.22
C GLU A 233 -29.86 27.17 -9.28
#